data_AF-A0A8T0U6W4-F1
#
_entry.id   AF-A0A8T0U6W4-F1
#
_cell.length_a   1.000
_cell.length_b   1.000
_cell.length_c   1.000
_cell.angle_alpha   90.00
_cell.angle_beta   90.00
_cell.angle_gamma   90.00
#
_symmetry.space_group_name_H-M   'P 1'
#
loop_
_entity.id
_entity.type
_entity.pdbx_description
1 polymer ?
#
loop_
_entity_poly.entity_id
_entity_poly.type
_entity_poly.pdbx_seq_one_letter_code
_entity_poly.pdbx_strand_id
1 'polypeptide(L)'
;MNASECVARGCALQCAILSPTFKVREFQVNDGFPFSIALSWKPDAQNNETQQTIVFPKGNAIPSTKAMTFYRANTFAVDIVNVDTNDAQIEPKISTYTVGPFQSSNGEKAKLKLKVRLNIHGIVSVESATMLEEEEVEVPVSATNEAQKEATKMDTDETPNDPASGTDVNMQESKSATDTAEGAENGAPTSEEKSVSMDTDAKVEPSKKKVKKTNIPISELVYGALGAAELNKAVEKEYEMALQDRVMEETKEKKNAVEAYVYDMRNKLYDKYGDFVTPEDKEGLISKL
;
A
#
# COMPACT_ATOMS: atom_id res chain seq x y z
N MET A 1 -11.46 -7.81 29.00
CA MET A 1 -11.79 -7.87 27.56
C MET A 1 -13.01 -8.79 27.41
N ASN A 2 -14.06 -8.42 26.68
CA ASN A 2 -15.20 -9.30 26.46
C ASN A 2 -14.84 -10.36 25.40
N ALA A 3 -14.87 -11.64 25.76
CA ALA A 3 -14.44 -12.73 24.90
C ALA A 3 -15.31 -12.93 23.65
N SER A 4 -16.60 -12.61 23.69
CA SER A 4 -17.50 -12.79 22.55
C SER A 4 -17.44 -11.63 21.54
N GLU A 5 -17.00 -10.46 21.98
CA GLU A 5 -17.09 -9.23 21.18
C GLU A 5 -15.74 -8.62 20.81
N CYS A 6 -14.65 -9.00 21.49
CA CYS A 6 -13.36 -8.33 21.32
C CYS A 6 -12.85 -8.38 19.88
N VAL A 7 -13.01 -9.53 19.21
CA VAL A 7 -12.60 -9.72 17.81
C VAL A 7 -13.44 -8.81 16.90
N ALA A 8 -14.77 -8.85 17.02
CA ALA A 8 -15.67 -8.03 16.22
C ALA A 8 -15.42 -6.52 16.42
N ARG A 9 -15.18 -6.09 17.66
CA ARG A 9 -14.84 -4.69 17.98
C ARG A 9 -13.49 -4.28 17.38
N GLY A 10 -12.50 -5.17 17.41
CA GLY A 10 -11.20 -4.96 16.75
C GLY A 10 -11.34 -4.84 15.23
N CYS A 11 -12.12 -5.72 14.60
CA CYS A 11 -12.42 -5.65 13.17
C CYS A 11 -13.13 -4.34 12.81
N ALA A 12 -14.14 -3.91 13.59
CA ALA A 12 -14.84 -2.65 13.35
C ALA A 12 -13.90 -1.43 13.48
N LEU A 13 -12.98 -1.45 14.45
CA LEU A 13 -11.95 -0.42 14.58
C LEU A 13 -11.02 -0.41 13.37
N GLN A 14 -10.55 -1.57 12.92
CA GLN A 14 -9.70 -1.66 11.72
C GLN A 14 -10.43 -1.17 10.45
N CYS A 15 -11.72 -1.49 10.30
CA CYS A 15 -12.54 -0.94 9.22
C CYS A 15 -12.62 0.59 9.27
N ALA A 16 -12.76 1.17 10.48
CA ALA A 16 -12.75 2.61 10.66
C ALA A 16 -11.38 3.25 10.34
N ILE A 17 -10.26 2.57 10.69
CA ILE A 17 -8.89 3.00 10.34
C ILE A 17 -8.69 3.02 8.82
N LEU A 18 -9.19 2.03 8.10
CA LEU A 18 -9.04 1.91 6.64
C LEU A 18 -10.00 2.83 5.85
N SER A 19 -11.05 3.34 6.50
CA SER A 19 -12.03 4.19 5.82
C SER A 19 -11.47 5.59 5.57
N PRO A 20 -11.56 6.13 4.34
CA PRO A 20 -11.17 7.51 4.06
C PRO A 20 -12.13 8.55 4.69
N THR A 21 -13.31 8.12 5.16
CA THR A 21 -14.36 9.01 5.68
C THR A 21 -14.30 9.21 7.19
N PHE A 22 -13.64 8.32 7.93
CA PHE A 22 -13.55 8.39 9.39
C PHE A 22 -12.17 8.85 9.83
N LYS A 23 -12.11 9.63 10.92
CA LYS A 23 -10.87 9.92 11.63
C LYS A 23 -10.94 9.26 12.99
N VAL A 24 -10.03 8.33 13.23
CA VAL A 24 -9.87 7.64 14.51
C VAL A 24 -8.60 8.10 15.20
N ARG A 25 -8.48 7.84 16.51
CA ARG A 25 -7.23 8.06 17.23
C ARG A 25 -6.14 7.21 16.59
N GLU A 26 -4.93 7.76 16.51
CA GLU A 26 -3.77 7.04 16.00
C GLU A 26 -3.55 5.75 16.79
N PHE A 27 -3.51 4.64 16.06
CA PHE A 27 -3.31 3.31 16.60
C PHE A 27 -2.60 2.47 15.54
N GLN A 28 -1.49 1.83 15.92
CA GLN A 28 -0.70 1.00 15.03
C GLN A 28 -0.70 -0.44 15.51
N VAL A 29 -0.99 -1.36 14.59
CA VAL A 29 -0.85 -2.80 14.78
C VAL A 29 0.38 -3.26 14.02
N ASN A 30 1.34 -3.84 14.73
CA ASN A 30 2.49 -4.49 14.14
C ASN A 30 2.28 -6.01 14.24
N ASP A 31 2.19 -6.67 13.09
CA ASP A 31 1.97 -8.11 13.01
C ASP A 31 3.14 -8.80 12.29
N GLY A 32 3.32 -10.09 12.59
CA GLY A 32 4.39 -10.94 12.05
C GLY A 32 3.84 -12.01 11.13
N PHE A 33 4.40 -12.10 9.92
CA PHE A 33 3.95 -13.07 8.93
C PHE A 33 4.41 -14.50 9.27
N PRO A 34 3.52 -15.48 9.35
CA PRO A 34 3.84 -16.78 9.94
C PRO A 34 4.61 -17.75 9.00
N PHE A 35 4.74 -17.42 7.71
CA PHE A 35 5.36 -18.30 6.70
C PHE A 35 6.63 -17.70 6.10
N SER A 36 7.47 -18.56 5.54
CA SER A 36 8.62 -18.15 4.73
C SER A 36 8.21 -18.17 3.25
N ILE A 37 8.38 -17.06 2.54
CA ILE A 37 7.99 -16.93 1.13
C ILE A 37 9.23 -16.66 0.29
N ALA A 38 9.35 -17.41 -0.78
CA ALA A 38 10.40 -17.22 -1.77
C ALA A 38 9.82 -16.90 -3.14
N LEU A 39 10.66 -16.23 -3.93
CA LEU A 39 10.49 -16.16 -5.37
C LEU A 39 11.30 -17.29 -5.99
N SER A 40 10.71 -17.95 -6.98
CA SER A 40 11.30 -19.08 -7.69
C SER A 40 11.21 -18.85 -9.20
N TRP A 41 12.30 -19.04 -9.93
CA TRP A 41 12.36 -18.77 -11.37
C TRP A 41 13.39 -19.66 -12.09
N LYS A 42 13.22 -19.85 -13.39
CA LYS A 42 14.20 -20.59 -14.21
C LYS A 42 15.28 -19.65 -14.74
N PRO A 43 16.58 -19.91 -14.57
CA PRO A 43 17.65 -19.09 -15.13
C PRO A 43 17.65 -19.13 -16.67
N ASP A 44 18.31 -18.18 -17.32
CA ASP A 44 18.43 -18.15 -18.80
C ASP A 44 19.44 -19.19 -19.34
N ALA A 45 20.25 -19.78 -18.46
CA ALA A 45 21.27 -20.75 -18.85
C ALA A 45 20.64 -22.13 -19.16
N GLN A 46 21.30 -22.92 -20.01
CA GLN A 46 20.88 -24.28 -20.41
C GLN A 46 20.78 -25.29 -19.25
N ASN A 47 21.11 -24.90 -18.01
CA ASN A 47 20.88 -25.75 -16.84
C ASN A 47 19.47 -25.50 -16.30
N ASN A 48 18.63 -26.55 -16.31
CA ASN A 48 17.21 -26.49 -15.93
C ASN A 48 16.96 -26.36 -14.42
N GLU A 49 17.97 -26.02 -13.62
CA GLU A 49 17.82 -25.88 -12.18
C GLU A 49 17.10 -24.58 -11.83
N THR A 50 15.96 -24.72 -11.16
CA THR A 50 15.18 -23.59 -10.66
C THR A 50 15.96 -22.85 -9.57
N GLN A 51 16.10 -21.54 -9.72
CA GLN A 51 16.69 -20.66 -8.72
C GLN A 51 15.60 -20.13 -7.80
N GLN A 52 15.89 -20.06 -6.49
CA GLN A 52 14.94 -19.59 -5.49
C GLN A 52 15.62 -18.66 -4.47
N THR A 53 14.92 -17.59 -4.08
CA THR A 53 15.38 -16.65 -3.05
C THR A 53 14.25 -16.31 -2.09
N ILE A 54 14.49 -16.49 -0.79
CA ILE A 54 13.54 -16.09 0.27
C ILE A 54 13.41 -14.56 0.27
N VAL A 55 12.20 -14.08 0.02
CA VAL A 55 11.86 -12.66 0.09
C VAL A 55 11.27 -12.30 1.45
N PHE A 56 10.35 -13.07 1.99
CA PHE A 56 9.76 -12.78 3.31
C PHE A 56 10.02 -13.96 4.23
N PRO A 57 11.01 -13.89 5.15
CA PRO A 57 11.23 -14.97 6.10
C PRO A 57 10.06 -15.07 7.11
N LYS A 58 9.90 -16.24 7.73
CA LYS A 58 8.98 -16.40 8.86
C LYS A 58 9.24 -15.34 9.94
N GLY A 59 8.17 -14.71 10.42
CA GLY A 59 8.20 -13.60 11.38
C GLY A 59 8.40 -12.22 10.75
N ASN A 60 8.49 -12.11 9.42
CA ASN A 60 8.64 -10.81 8.75
C ASN A 60 7.46 -9.89 9.08
N ALA A 61 7.74 -8.63 9.44
CA ALA A 61 6.71 -7.65 9.76
C ALA A 61 5.75 -7.41 8.58
N ILE A 62 4.48 -7.14 8.88
CA ILE A 62 3.45 -6.82 7.89
C ILE A 62 2.98 -5.37 8.11
N PRO A 63 2.87 -4.54 7.05
CA PRO A 63 3.18 -4.84 5.65
C PRO A 63 4.69 -4.76 5.36
N SER A 64 5.13 -5.38 4.27
CA SER A 64 6.52 -5.32 3.83
C SER A 64 6.65 -5.32 2.32
N THR A 65 7.71 -4.72 1.81
CA THR A 65 8.00 -4.64 0.38
C THR A 65 9.47 -4.95 0.15
N LYS A 66 9.75 -5.85 -0.79
CA LYS A 66 11.10 -6.13 -1.27
C LYS A 66 11.19 -5.94 -2.77
N ALA A 67 12.36 -5.51 -3.23
CA ALA A 67 12.64 -5.41 -4.64
C ALA A 67 13.73 -6.41 -5.03
N MET A 68 13.57 -7.05 -6.18
CA MET A 68 14.54 -7.99 -6.73
C MET A 68 14.90 -7.58 -8.16
N THR A 69 16.18 -7.67 -8.50
CA THR A 69 16.69 -7.33 -9.82
C THR A 69 16.97 -8.59 -10.62
N PHE A 70 16.46 -8.62 -11.85
CA PHE A 70 16.67 -9.67 -12.82
C PHE A 70 17.33 -9.09 -14.07
N TYR A 71 18.08 -9.93 -14.76
CA TYR A 71 18.64 -9.61 -16.07
C TYR A 71 18.08 -10.63 -17.04
N ARG A 72 17.21 -10.19 -17.96
CA ARG A 72 16.48 -11.08 -18.89
C ARG A 72 16.42 -10.50 -20.29
N ALA A 73 16.46 -11.38 -21.29
CA ALA A 73 16.29 -10.99 -22.69
C ALA A 73 14.81 -10.99 -23.13
N ASN A 74 13.99 -11.87 -22.54
CA ASN A 74 12.60 -12.10 -22.95
C ASN A 74 11.68 -12.22 -21.74
N THR A 75 10.37 -12.24 -22.02
CA THR A 75 9.32 -12.59 -21.05
C THR A 75 9.71 -13.83 -20.25
N PHE A 76 9.53 -13.77 -18.94
CA PHE A 76 9.86 -14.87 -18.03
C PHE A 76 8.81 -15.01 -16.94
N ALA A 77 8.75 -16.20 -16.35
CA ALA A 77 7.86 -16.50 -15.24
C ALA A 77 8.62 -16.44 -13.91
N VAL A 78 7.95 -15.93 -12.88
CA VAL A 78 8.37 -15.96 -11.48
C VAL A 78 7.24 -16.54 -10.65
N ASP A 79 7.55 -17.57 -9.90
CA ASP A 79 6.63 -18.22 -8.98
C ASP A 79 6.81 -17.63 -7.58
N ILE A 80 5.71 -17.42 -6.86
CA ILE A 80 5.70 -17.20 -5.42
C ILE A 80 5.43 -18.54 -4.76
N VAL A 81 6.34 -18.96 -3.90
CA VAL A 81 6.29 -20.27 -3.25
C VAL A 81 6.42 -20.14 -1.74
N ASN A 82 5.71 -21.00 -1.01
CA ASN A 82 5.91 -21.20 0.41
C ASN A 82 7.15 -22.08 0.62
N VAL A 83 7.99 -21.70 1.58
CA VAL A 83 9.20 -22.42 1.95
C VAL A 83 8.98 -23.07 3.31
N ASP A 84 9.49 -24.29 3.47
CA ASP A 84 9.44 -25.05 4.73
C ASP A 84 8.04 -25.54 5.13
N THR A 85 7.20 -25.89 4.15
CA THR A 85 5.94 -26.59 4.41
C THR A 85 6.21 -28.08 4.66
N ASN A 86 6.54 -28.44 5.90
CA ASN A 86 6.52 -29.84 6.35
C ASN A 86 5.10 -30.41 6.42
N ASP A 87 4.09 -29.57 6.16
CA ASP A 87 2.69 -29.94 6.08
C ASP A 87 2.32 -30.25 4.62
N ALA A 88 2.04 -31.53 4.35
CA ALA A 88 1.65 -32.03 3.03
C ALA A 88 0.33 -31.44 2.51
N GLN A 89 -0.44 -30.74 3.36
CA GLN A 89 -1.69 -30.08 2.96
C GLN A 89 -1.48 -28.69 2.34
N ILE A 90 -0.28 -28.11 2.46
CA ILE A 90 0.01 -26.79 1.92
C ILE A 90 0.61 -26.94 0.53
N GLU A 91 -0.13 -26.49 -0.49
CA GLU A 91 0.41 -26.39 -1.85
C GLU A 91 1.62 -25.44 -1.83
N PRO A 92 2.82 -25.91 -2.23
CA PRO A 92 4.03 -25.09 -2.14
C PRO A 92 3.98 -23.88 -3.08
N LYS A 93 3.22 -23.95 -4.18
CA LYS A 93 3.14 -22.90 -5.18
C LYS A 93 1.87 -22.05 -5.01
N ILE A 94 2.05 -20.78 -4.63
CA ILE A 94 0.97 -19.85 -4.31
C ILE A 94 0.45 -19.15 -5.58
N SER A 95 1.37 -18.67 -6.42
CA SER A 95 1.01 -17.94 -7.65
C SER A 95 2.15 -17.93 -8.65
N THR A 96 1.82 -17.77 -9.93
CA THR A 96 2.77 -17.53 -11.03
C THR A 96 2.57 -16.14 -11.61
N TYR A 97 3.65 -15.40 -11.80
CA TYR A 97 3.66 -14.10 -12.47
C TYR A 97 4.45 -14.19 -13.77
N THR A 98 3.82 -13.84 -14.89
CA THR A 98 4.48 -13.70 -16.19
C THR A 98 4.86 -12.24 -16.38
N VAL A 99 6.15 -11.94 -16.43
CA VAL A 99 6.68 -10.58 -16.57
C VAL A 99 7.11 -10.33 -18.01
N GLY A 100 6.37 -9.48 -18.71
CA GLY A 100 6.55 -9.18 -20.13
C GLY A 100 5.22 -9.06 -20.87
N PRO A 101 5.23 -8.70 -22.16
CA PRO A 101 6.40 -8.54 -23.01
C PRO A 101 7.22 -7.27 -22.74
N PHE A 102 8.52 -7.33 -23.05
CA PHE A 102 9.43 -6.19 -23.09
C PHE A 102 10.51 -6.43 -24.15
N GLN A 103 11.15 -5.36 -24.63
CA GLN A 103 12.24 -5.44 -25.59
C GLN A 103 13.53 -4.98 -24.93
N SER A 104 14.60 -5.73 -25.11
CA SER A 104 15.93 -5.33 -24.66
C SER A 104 16.65 -4.53 -25.74
N SER A 105 17.33 -3.46 -25.36
CA SER A 105 18.21 -2.69 -26.25
C SER A 105 19.51 -3.47 -26.55
N ASN A 106 19.95 -3.44 -27.80
CA ASN A 106 21.29 -3.87 -28.24
C ASN A 106 21.65 -5.36 -28.04
N GLY A 107 20.67 -6.25 -27.87
CA GLY A 107 20.92 -7.69 -27.74
C GLY A 107 21.50 -8.12 -26.38
N GLU A 108 21.61 -7.20 -25.43
CA GLU A 108 21.98 -7.51 -24.04
C GLU A 108 20.75 -7.90 -23.21
N LYS A 109 20.93 -8.33 -21.96
CA LYS A 109 19.82 -8.61 -21.05
C LYS A 109 19.34 -7.33 -20.39
N ALA A 110 18.03 -7.05 -20.48
CA ALA A 110 17.42 -5.92 -19.82
C ALA A 110 17.45 -6.07 -18.29
N LYS A 111 17.79 -4.99 -17.59
CA LYS A 111 17.77 -4.93 -16.12
C LYS A 111 16.35 -4.62 -15.63
N LEU A 112 15.71 -5.61 -15.01
CA LEU A 112 14.33 -5.54 -14.52
C LEU A 112 14.31 -5.52 -13.00
N LYS A 113 13.64 -4.54 -12.40
CA LYS A 113 13.38 -4.44 -10.97
C LYS A 113 11.92 -4.81 -10.70
N LEU A 114 11.71 -5.97 -10.09
CA LEU A 114 10.41 -6.43 -9.62
C LEU A 114 10.23 -6.01 -8.16
N LYS A 115 9.10 -5.41 -7.84
CA LYS A 115 8.69 -5.03 -6.49
C LYS A 115 7.64 -6.03 -6.03
N VAL A 116 7.94 -6.78 -4.97
CA VAL A 116 7.05 -7.76 -4.36
C VAL A 116 6.59 -7.23 -3.02
N ARG A 117 5.29 -7.34 -2.75
CA ARG A 117 4.63 -6.75 -1.59
C ARG A 117 3.91 -7.83 -0.80
N LEU A 118 4.14 -7.82 0.50
CA LEU A 118 3.32 -8.45 1.52
C LEU A 118 2.40 -7.36 2.10
N ASN A 119 1.12 -7.41 1.76
CA ASN A 119 0.15 -6.39 2.15
C ASN A 119 -0.34 -6.57 3.59
N ILE A 120 -1.12 -5.59 4.09
CA ILE A 120 -1.69 -5.61 5.45
C ILE A 120 -2.63 -6.80 5.74
N HIS A 121 -3.05 -7.52 4.71
CA HIS A 121 -3.93 -8.70 4.80
C HIS A 121 -3.13 -10.01 4.79
N GLY A 122 -1.79 -9.96 4.79
CA GLY A 122 -0.94 -11.14 4.70
C GLY A 122 -0.88 -11.76 3.31
N ILE A 123 -1.31 -11.04 2.27
CA ILE A 123 -1.27 -11.53 0.88
C ILE A 123 0.02 -11.04 0.22
N VAL A 124 0.76 -11.97 -0.40
CA VAL A 124 1.95 -11.68 -1.18
C VAL A 124 1.61 -11.57 -2.65
N SER A 125 2.04 -10.48 -3.29
CA SER A 125 1.87 -10.27 -4.72
C SER A 125 3.04 -9.50 -5.34
N VAL A 126 3.21 -9.62 -6.66
CA VAL A 126 4.13 -8.74 -7.42
C VAL A 126 3.39 -7.44 -7.73
N GLU A 127 3.83 -6.34 -7.12
CA GLU A 127 3.20 -5.02 -7.23
C GLU A 127 3.54 -4.33 -8.55
N SER A 128 4.78 -4.46 -9.01
CA SER A 128 5.24 -3.85 -10.26
C SER A 128 6.52 -4.49 -10.78
N ALA A 129 6.74 -4.38 -12.10
CA ALA A 129 7.99 -4.69 -12.77
C ALA A 129 8.43 -3.47 -13.57
N THR A 130 9.69 -3.07 -13.42
CA THR A 130 10.25 -1.89 -14.09
C THR A 130 11.56 -2.23 -14.78
N MET A 131 11.67 -1.92 -16.07
CA MET A 131 12.91 -2.01 -16.83
C MET A 131 13.72 -0.74 -16.65
N LEU A 132 15.02 -0.89 -16.40
CA LEU A 132 15.97 0.21 -16.19
C LEU A 132 16.97 0.20 -17.36
N GLU A 133 16.92 1.23 -18.20
CA GLU A 133 17.86 1.46 -19.30
C GLU A 133 18.82 2.59 -18.91
N GLU A 134 20.13 2.35 -18.97
CA GLU A 134 21.13 3.41 -18.81
C GLU A 134 21.33 4.10 -20.17
N GLU A 135 20.94 5.37 -20.28
CA GLU A 135 21.20 6.20 -21.46
C GLU A 135 22.38 7.13 -21.13
N GLU A 136 23.47 6.99 -21.90
CA GLU A 136 24.58 7.93 -21.88
C GLU A 136 24.19 9.16 -22.70
N VAL A 137 23.90 10.27 -22.00
CA VAL A 137 23.68 11.55 -22.66
C VAL A 137 25.05 12.19 -22.89
N GLU A 138 25.55 12.15 -24.12
CA GLU A 138 26.69 12.98 -24.52
C GLU A 138 26.29 14.46 -24.39
N VAL A 139 27.03 15.21 -23.57
CA VAL A 139 26.83 16.65 -23.44
C VAL A 139 27.47 17.31 -24.66
N PRO A 140 26.72 18.06 -25.51
CA PRO A 140 27.36 18.86 -26.53
C PRO A 140 28.11 20.00 -25.83
N VAL A 141 29.43 20.01 -25.94
CA VAL A 141 30.30 21.08 -25.44
C VAL A 141 29.97 22.35 -26.23
N SER A 142 29.12 23.22 -25.69
CA SER A 142 28.98 24.59 -26.20
C SER A 142 30.25 25.35 -25.84
N ALA A 143 31.15 25.51 -26.80
CA ALA A 143 32.32 26.35 -26.68
C ALA A 143 31.90 27.81 -26.38
N THR A 144 32.40 28.37 -25.28
CA THR A 144 32.49 29.83 -25.09
C THR A 144 33.67 30.15 -24.17
N ASN A 145 34.83 30.39 -24.77
CA ASN A 145 35.88 31.30 -24.28
C ASN A 145 35.75 32.59 -25.11
N GLU A 146 36.06 33.82 -24.72
CA GLU A 146 36.47 34.56 -23.51
C GLU A 146 36.48 36.04 -23.96
N ALA A 147 36.18 37.03 -23.11
CA ALA A 147 36.70 38.40 -23.24
C ALA A 147 36.52 39.24 -21.95
N GLN A 148 37.55 39.20 -21.10
CA GLN A 148 38.29 40.29 -20.42
C GLN A 148 37.61 41.58 -19.85
N LYS A 149 37.87 41.75 -18.54
CA LYS A 149 38.53 42.86 -17.79
C LYS A 149 37.91 44.26 -17.53
N GLU A 150 37.83 44.54 -16.22
CA GLU A 150 38.25 45.72 -15.41
C GLU A 150 37.69 47.13 -15.70
N ALA A 151 37.01 47.70 -14.67
CA ALA A 151 37.30 49.04 -14.15
C ALA A 151 36.70 49.26 -12.73
N THR A 152 37.54 49.74 -11.82
CA THR A 152 37.31 50.09 -10.42
C THR A 152 36.67 51.47 -10.25
N LYS A 153 35.72 51.65 -9.32
CA LYS A 153 35.60 52.88 -8.47
C LYS A 153 34.59 52.74 -7.32
N MET A 154 35.02 53.21 -6.15
CA MET A 154 34.26 53.41 -4.90
C MET A 154 33.35 54.66 -4.99
N ASP A 155 32.23 54.69 -4.26
CA ASP A 155 32.00 55.45 -3.00
C ASP A 155 30.47 55.54 -2.67
N THR A 156 30.13 55.16 -1.43
CA THR A 156 29.19 55.73 -0.39
C THR A 156 28.00 56.62 -0.83
N ASP A 157 26.83 56.72 -0.18
CA ASP A 157 26.31 56.38 1.16
C ASP A 157 24.76 56.58 1.18
N GLU A 158 24.16 56.13 2.28
CA GLU A 158 22.91 56.55 2.95
C GLU A 158 21.50 56.09 2.51
N THR A 159 20.91 55.44 3.51
CA THR A 159 19.55 54.97 3.89
C THR A 159 18.45 56.07 3.91
N PRO A 160 17.26 55.93 4.56
CA PRO A 160 16.45 54.78 5.02
C PRO A 160 14.95 54.89 4.62
N ASN A 161 14.17 53.81 4.73
CA ASN A 161 13.02 53.78 5.67
C ASN A 161 12.31 52.43 5.74
N ASP A 162 12.13 52.05 6.99
CA ASP A 162 11.47 50.91 7.62
C ASP A 162 9.94 51.21 7.76
N PRO A 163 9.17 50.61 8.69
CA PRO A 163 8.72 49.23 8.90
C PRO A 163 7.17 49.14 9.04
N ALA A 164 6.73 48.00 9.58
CA ALA A 164 5.59 47.81 10.51
C ALA A 164 4.38 47.08 9.89
N SER A 165 3.68 46.18 10.59
CA SER A 165 3.66 45.77 12.01
C SER A 165 2.96 44.41 12.05
N GLY A 166 3.39 43.44 12.86
CA GLY A 166 2.92 43.24 14.25
C GLY A 166 1.90 42.08 14.26
N THR A 167 1.79 41.17 15.24
CA THR A 167 2.19 41.07 16.66
C THR A 167 1.82 39.62 17.06
N ASP A 168 2.71 38.81 17.66
CA ASP A 168 2.98 38.65 19.10
C ASP A 168 2.07 37.63 19.81
N VAL A 169 2.64 36.55 20.36
CA VAL A 169 2.51 36.13 21.79
C VAL A 169 3.45 34.95 22.15
N ASN A 170 4.52 35.31 22.85
CA ASN A 170 5.08 34.73 24.09
C ASN A 170 4.56 33.37 24.63
N MET A 171 5.47 32.40 24.89
CA MET A 171 5.60 31.75 26.22
C MET A 171 6.93 30.98 26.41
N GLN A 172 7.76 31.58 27.25
CA GLN A 172 8.82 31.09 28.13
C GLN A 172 8.83 29.59 28.52
N GLU A 173 10.01 28.94 28.43
CA GLU A 173 10.55 28.12 29.53
C GLU A 173 12.08 27.94 29.47
N SER A 174 12.65 27.85 30.65
CA SER A 174 14.05 28.08 31.01
C SER A 174 14.85 26.80 31.24
N LYS A 175 16.15 26.91 30.92
CA LYS A 175 17.30 26.09 31.35
C LYS A 175 17.13 25.20 32.60
N SER A 176 17.64 23.98 32.50
CA SER A 176 18.61 23.46 33.47
C SER A 176 19.61 22.52 32.78
N ALA A 177 20.87 22.86 32.98
CA ALA A 177 22.04 22.06 32.64
C ALA A 177 22.49 21.31 33.89
N THR A 178 22.99 20.08 33.74
CA THR A 178 24.15 19.62 34.51
C THR A 178 24.84 18.48 33.77
N ASP A 179 26.12 18.72 33.53
CA ASP A 179 27.15 17.80 33.07
C ASP A 179 27.35 16.61 34.01
N THR A 180 27.82 15.50 33.46
CA THR A 180 28.88 14.72 34.12
C THR A 180 29.77 14.12 33.04
N ALA A 181 31.00 14.62 33.02
CA ALA A 181 32.13 14.13 32.25
C ALA A 181 33.00 13.18 33.11
N GLU A 182 33.86 12.42 32.42
CA GLU A 182 35.12 11.74 32.82
C GLU A 182 35.15 10.32 32.23
N GLY A 183 36.21 9.81 31.59
CA GLY A 183 37.57 10.27 31.26
C GLY A 183 38.14 9.35 30.16
N ALA A 184 38.98 9.86 29.24
CA ALA A 184 40.46 9.70 29.22
C ALA A 184 40.92 8.25 28.90
N GLU A 185 41.91 7.94 28.03
CA GLU A 185 43.07 8.68 27.53
C GLU A 185 43.82 7.84 26.46
N ASN A 186 44.72 8.50 25.71
CA ASN A 186 45.93 8.01 24.98
C ASN A 186 45.79 7.33 23.59
N GLY A 187 46.56 7.69 22.55
CA GLY A 187 47.64 8.67 22.43
C GLY A 187 48.36 8.64 21.06
N ALA A 188 48.81 9.82 20.64
CA ALA A 188 49.94 10.18 19.76
C ALA A 188 50.01 9.73 18.26
N PRO A 189 50.12 10.72 17.33
CA PRO A 189 50.53 10.53 15.93
C PRO A 189 52.01 10.90 15.70
N THR A 190 52.69 10.25 14.75
CA THR A 190 53.98 10.73 14.21
C THR A 190 54.12 10.34 12.74
N SER A 191 54.29 11.35 11.87
CA SER A 191 55.42 11.52 10.93
C SER A 191 54.96 12.28 9.67
N GLU A 192 55.31 13.57 9.62
CA GLU A 192 55.71 14.28 8.40
C GLU A 192 56.93 13.51 7.79
N GLU A 193 57.32 13.53 6.52
CA GLU A 193 57.34 14.57 5.50
C GLU A 193 57.85 13.91 4.19
N LYS A 194 57.23 14.14 3.02
CA LYS A 194 57.91 14.50 1.76
C LYS A 194 56.95 14.64 0.58
N SER A 195 56.91 15.87 0.08
CA SER A 195 56.52 16.28 -1.27
C SER A 195 57.32 15.54 -2.35
N VAL A 196 56.73 15.27 -3.51
CA VAL A 196 56.92 16.01 -4.77
C VAL A 196 55.82 15.61 -5.78
N SER A 197 55.29 16.64 -6.43
CA SER A 197 54.37 16.71 -7.57
C SER A 197 54.69 15.84 -8.79
N MET A 198 53.65 15.28 -9.42
CA MET A 198 53.55 15.26 -10.88
C MET A 198 52.08 15.27 -11.31
N ASP A 199 51.73 16.37 -11.98
CA ASP A 199 50.55 16.54 -12.81
C ASP A 199 50.41 15.41 -13.84
N THR A 200 49.22 14.82 -13.89
CA THR A 200 48.54 14.49 -15.15
C THR A 200 47.05 14.44 -14.84
N ASP A 201 46.45 15.62 -14.94
CA ASP A 201 45.01 15.85 -14.88
C ASP A 201 44.36 15.19 -16.12
N ALA A 202 43.99 13.92 -15.98
CA ALA A 202 42.96 13.31 -16.82
C ALA A 202 41.62 13.51 -16.11
N LYS A 203 41.09 14.74 -16.21
CA LYS A 203 39.71 15.06 -15.86
C LYS A 203 38.78 14.26 -16.77
N VAL A 204 38.46 13.04 -16.37
CA VAL A 204 37.28 12.33 -16.87
C VAL A 204 36.08 13.11 -16.33
N GLU A 205 35.47 13.90 -17.21
CA GLU A 205 34.23 14.61 -16.91
C GLU A 205 33.17 13.59 -16.43
N PRO A 206 32.44 13.89 -15.33
CA PRO A 206 31.40 12.97 -14.86
C PRO A 206 30.24 12.96 -15.86
N SER A 207 30.18 11.91 -16.69
CA SER A 207 29.00 11.63 -17.50
C SER A 207 27.79 11.46 -16.56
N LYS A 208 26.78 12.32 -16.68
CA LYS A 208 25.54 12.18 -15.93
C LYS A 208 24.72 11.06 -16.57
N LYS A 209 24.90 9.82 -16.08
CA LYS A 209 24.08 8.67 -16.46
C LYS A 209 22.60 8.96 -16.17
N LYS A 210 21.77 9.02 -17.22
CA LYS A 210 20.32 9.18 -17.06
C LYS A 210 19.68 7.79 -17.16
N VAL A 211 19.04 7.34 -16.08
CA VAL A 211 18.36 6.03 -16.06
C VAL A 211 16.90 6.22 -16.49
N LYS A 212 16.54 5.66 -17.64
CA LYS A 212 15.15 5.59 -18.11
C LYS A 212 14.46 4.40 -17.45
N LYS A 213 13.23 4.61 -16.96
CA LYS A 213 12.42 3.58 -16.32
C LYS A 213 11.17 3.30 -17.15
N THR A 214 10.94 2.05 -17.50
CA THR A 214 9.77 1.62 -18.28
C THR A 214 9.00 0.58 -17.48
N ASN A 215 7.70 0.80 -17.25
CA ASN A 215 6.86 -0.19 -16.57
C ASN A 215 6.60 -1.37 -17.50
N ILE A 216 6.78 -2.58 -16.99
CA ILE A 216 6.60 -3.83 -17.74
C ILE A 216 5.28 -4.47 -17.31
N PRO A 217 4.45 -4.92 -18.26
CA PRO A 217 3.21 -5.63 -17.95
C PRO A 217 3.49 -6.93 -17.19
N ILE A 218 2.56 -7.27 -16.29
CA ILE A 218 2.59 -8.48 -15.47
C ILE A 218 1.23 -9.16 -15.62
N SER A 219 1.24 -10.45 -15.97
CA SER A 219 0.06 -11.31 -15.90
C SER A 219 0.17 -12.22 -14.69
N GLU A 220 -0.86 -12.28 -13.87
CA GLU A 220 -0.88 -13.08 -12.65
C GLU A 220 -1.81 -14.30 -12.76
N LEU A 221 -1.39 -15.39 -12.11
CA LEU A 221 -2.18 -16.59 -11.90
C LEU A 221 -2.02 -17.00 -10.43
N VAL A 222 -3.07 -16.80 -9.64
CA VAL A 222 -3.10 -17.19 -8.22
C VAL A 222 -3.82 -18.53 -8.11
N TYR A 223 -3.16 -19.54 -7.54
CA TYR A 223 -3.75 -20.88 -7.41
C TYR A 223 -4.79 -20.89 -6.30
N GLY A 224 -5.95 -21.48 -6.59
CA GLY A 224 -7.08 -21.53 -5.66
C GLY A 224 -7.91 -20.24 -5.55
N ALA A 225 -7.53 -19.16 -6.25
CA ALA A 225 -8.34 -17.96 -6.35
C ALA A 225 -9.51 -18.15 -7.33
N LEU A 226 -10.66 -17.52 -7.06
CA LEU A 226 -11.76 -17.47 -8.02
C LEU A 226 -11.40 -16.57 -9.19
N GLY A 227 -11.66 -17.05 -10.40
CA GLY A 227 -11.56 -16.20 -11.60
C GLY A 227 -12.66 -15.13 -11.62
N ALA A 228 -12.43 -14.02 -12.32
CA ALA A 228 -13.39 -12.91 -12.38
C ALA A 228 -14.80 -13.33 -12.86
N ALA A 229 -14.89 -14.23 -13.83
CA ALA A 229 -16.17 -14.74 -14.34
C ALA A 229 -16.92 -15.58 -13.29
N GLU A 230 -16.20 -16.42 -12.55
CA GLU A 230 -16.77 -17.26 -11.49
C GLU A 230 -17.20 -16.41 -10.29
N LEU A 231 -16.40 -15.40 -9.94
CA LEU A 231 -16.73 -14.42 -8.90
C LEU A 231 -18.01 -13.67 -9.25
N ASN A 232 -18.14 -13.17 -10.48
CA ASN A 232 -19.36 -12.47 -10.92
C ASN A 232 -20.59 -13.38 -10.82
N LYS A 233 -20.47 -14.64 -11.25
CA LYS A 233 -21.56 -15.63 -11.11
C LYS A 233 -21.93 -15.89 -9.65
N ALA A 234 -20.95 -15.98 -8.75
CA ALA A 234 -21.19 -16.17 -7.33
C ALA A 234 -21.90 -14.94 -6.72
N VAL A 235 -21.51 -13.74 -7.12
CA VAL A 235 -22.15 -12.48 -6.71
C VAL A 235 -23.59 -12.38 -7.20
N GLU A 236 -23.86 -12.72 -8.46
CA GLU A 236 -25.22 -12.76 -9.01
C GLU A 236 -26.11 -13.71 -8.21
N LYS A 237 -25.61 -14.92 -7.91
CA LYS A 237 -26.34 -15.89 -7.10
C LYS A 237 -26.62 -15.38 -5.68
N GLU A 238 -25.67 -14.68 -5.06
CA GLU A 238 -25.87 -14.07 -3.74
C GLU A 238 -26.98 -13.01 -3.79
N TYR A 239 -27.03 -12.18 -4.82
CA TYR A 239 -28.11 -11.21 -5.00
C TYR A 239 -29.48 -11.87 -5.16
N GLU A 240 -29.57 -12.97 -5.89
CA GLU A 240 -30.81 -13.73 -6.03
C GLU A 240 -31.30 -14.28 -4.69
N MET A 241 -30.41 -14.87 -3.89
CA MET A 241 -30.75 -15.40 -2.56
C MET A 241 -31.15 -14.28 -1.60
N ALA A 242 -30.39 -13.19 -1.56
CA ALA A 242 -30.70 -12.03 -0.73
C ALA A 242 -32.04 -11.38 -1.10
N LEU A 243 -32.39 -11.35 -2.39
CA LEU A 243 -33.69 -10.87 -2.85
C LEU A 243 -34.83 -11.78 -2.39
N GLN A 244 -34.65 -13.10 -2.48
CA GLN A 244 -35.64 -14.05 -1.99
C GLN A 244 -35.90 -13.90 -0.49
N ASP A 245 -34.84 -13.79 0.31
CA ASP A 245 -34.94 -13.59 1.76
C ASP A 245 -35.66 -12.27 2.08
N ARG A 246 -35.30 -11.19 1.38
CA ARG A 246 -35.95 -9.89 1.53
C ARG A 246 -37.44 -9.96 1.22
N VAL A 247 -37.83 -10.57 0.09
CA VAL A 247 -39.25 -10.71 -0.28
C VAL A 247 -40.01 -11.53 0.75
N MET A 248 -39.40 -12.58 1.29
CA MET A 248 -40.00 -13.40 2.34
C MET A 248 -40.21 -12.60 3.63
N GLU A 249 -39.22 -11.83 4.06
CA GLU A 249 -39.30 -10.99 5.25
C GLU A 249 -40.35 -9.88 5.08
N GLU A 250 -40.33 -9.17 3.95
CA GLU A 250 -41.33 -8.13 3.63
C GLU A 250 -42.74 -8.73 3.59
N THR A 251 -42.92 -9.92 3.00
CA THR A 251 -44.21 -10.62 2.97
C THR A 251 -44.69 -10.98 4.37
N LYS A 252 -43.79 -11.51 5.21
CA LYS A 252 -44.07 -11.83 6.62
C LYS A 252 -44.46 -10.58 7.39
N GLU A 253 -43.76 -9.48 7.20
CA GLU A 253 -44.06 -8.20 7.83
C GLU A 253 -45.43 -7.68 7.41
N LYS A 254 -45.77 -7.71 6.11
CA LYS A 254 -47.10 -7.29 5.62
C LYS A 254 -48.22 -8.16 6.17
N LYS A 255 -48.01 -9.48 6.27
CA LYS A 255 -48.96 -10.39 6.91
C LYS A 255 -49.19 -10.01 8.38
N ASN A 256 -48.10 -9.83 9.14
CA ASN A 256 -48.19 -9.43 10.55
C ASN A 256 -48.85 -8.06 10.71
N ALA A 257 -48.61 -7.11 9.80
CA ALA A 257 -49.23 -5.80 9.82
C ALA A 257 -50.76 -5.88 9.61
N VAL A 258 -51.22 -6.75 8.70
CA VAL A 258 -52.65 -7.00 8.51
C VAL A 258 -53.26 -7.66 9.75
N GLU A 259 -52.60 -8.67 10.31
CA GLU A 259 -53.05 -9.33 11.54
C GLU A 259 -53.17 -8.31 12.69
N ALA A 260 -52.14 -7.49 12.91
CA ALA A 260 -52.15 -6.44 13.92
C ALA A 260 -53.28 -5.42 13.69
N TYR A 261 -53.51 -5.01 12.43
CA TYR A 261 -54.60 -4.10 12.08
C TYR A 261 -55.98 -4.70 12.38
N VAL A 262 -56.19 -5.98 12.08
CA VAL A 262 -57.46 -6.67 12.38
C VAL A 262 -57.75 -6.65 13.88
N TYR A 263 -56.77 -7.03 14.71
CA TYR A 263 -56.94 -7.02 16.16
C TYR A 263 -57.15 -5.60 16.71
N ASP A 264 -56.35 -4.64 16.27
CA ASP A 264 -56.44 -3.24 16.70
C ASP A 264 -57.77 -2.60 16.30
N MET A 265 -58.20 -2.78 15.04
CA MET A 265 -59.45 -2.21 14.53
C MET A 265 -60.67 -2.84 15.21
N ARG A 266 -60.65 -4.17 15.42
CA ARG A 266 -61.72 -4.85 16.17
C ARG A 266 -61.85 -4.27 17.58
N ASN A 267 -60.75 -4.10 18.31
CA ASN A 267 -60.77 -3.50 19.64
C ASN A 267 -61.30 -2.06 19.62
N LYS A 268 -60.84 -1.24 18.66
CA LYS A 268 -61.29 0.15 18.52
C LYS A 268 -62.78 0.27 18.21
N LEU A 269 -63.35 -0.64 17.41
CA LEU A 269 -64.80 -0.66 17.14
C LEU A 269 -65.65 -0.98 18.37
N TYR A 270 -65.12 -1.75 19.32
CA TYR A 270 -65.80 -2.03 20.59
C TYR A 270 -65.63 -0.92 21.63
N ASP A 271 -64.53 -0.17 21.56
CA ASP A 271 -64.18 0.86 22.52
C ASP A 271 -64.31 2.27 21.89
N LYS A 272 -63.19 2.83 21.42
CA LYS A 272 -63.07 4.23 21.00
C LYS A 272 -64.03 4.68 19.89
N TYR A 273 -64.36 3.81 18.95
CA TYR A 273 -65.22 4.13 17.80
C TYR A 273 -66.66 3.64 17.97
N GLY A 274 -66.98 2.96 19.09
CA GLY A 274 -68.30 2.36 19.30
C GLY A 274 -69.45 3.36 19.17
N ASP A 275 -69.28 4.57 19.72
CA ASP A 275 -70.31 5.62 19.73
C ASP A 275 -70.48 6.34 18.39
N PHE A 276 -69.55 6.15 17.44
CA PHE A 276 -69.49 6.88 16.17
C PHE A 276 -69.90 6.02 14.96
N VAL A 277 -70.22 4.74 15.17
CA VAL A 277 -70.53 3.78 14.10
C VAL A 277 -71.91 3.18 14.36
N THR A 278 -72.73 3.03 13.32
CA THR A 278 -74.05 2.40 13.45
C THR A 278 -73.89 0.91 13.79
N PRO A 279 -74.86 0.28 14.50
CA PRO A 279 -74.78 -1.15 14.80
C PRO A 279 -74.61 -2.03 13.55
N GLU A 280 -75.29 -1.67 12.46
CA GLU A 280 -75.25 -2.36 11.17
C GLU A 280 -73.86 -2.27 10.52
N ASP A 281 -73.27 -1.07 10.47
CA ASP A 281 -71.91 -0.87 9.90
C ASP A 281 -70.83 -1.54 10.76
N LYS A 282 -71.01 -1.54 12.09
CA LYS A 282 -70.10 -2.19 13.03
C LYS A 282 -70.08 -3.70 12.85
N GLU A 283 -71.23 -4.35 12.82
CA GLU A 283 -71.33 -5.79 12.55
C GLU A 283 -70.81 -6.12 11.14
N GLY A 284 -71.14 -5.31 10.14
CA GLY A 284 -70.68 -5.48 8.77
C GLY A 284 -69.17 -5.39 8.61
N LEU A 285 -68.51 -4.49 9.34
CA LEU A 285 -67.04 -4.36 9.32
C LEU A 285 -66.36 -5.46 10.14
N ILE A 286 -66.89 -5.84 11.31
CA ILE A 286 -66.33 -6.93 12.13
C ILE A 286 -66.40 -8.27 11.39
N SER A 287 -67.46 -8.53 10.61
CA SER A 287 -67.54 -9.75 9.81
C SER A 287 -66.48 -9.83 8.70
N LYS A 288 -65.90 -8.68 8.29
CA LYS A 288 -64.86 -8.60 7.25
C LYS A 288 -63.44 -8.56 7.82
N LEU A 289 -63.30 -8.37 9.14
CA LEU A 289 -62.04 -8.31 9.89
C LEU A 289 -61.77 -9.63 10.60
#